data_AF-A0AAW2WB82-F1
#
_entry.id   AF-A0AAW2WB82-F1
#
_cell.length_a   1.000
_cell.length_b   1.000
_cell.length_c   1.000
_cell.angle_alpha   90.00
_cell.angle_beta   90.00
_cell.angle_gamma   90.00
#
_symmetry.space_group_name_H-M   'P 1'
#
loop_
_entity.id
_entity.type
_entity.pdbx_description
1 polymer ?
#
loop_
_entity_poly.entity_id
_entity_poly.type
_entity_poly.pdbx_seq_one_letter_code
_entity_poly.pdbx_strand_id
1 'polypeptide(L)'
;MGILQRTGLLIQFEDTKLIRMKTAVGDDSVFYETSMESVLEDYRPVDGINIAHSGRTTASLYRYGKTLKRKWKLEETWKIEEVDFNICGLSSEYFLPPADDRKDNENDEQGI
;
A
#
# COMPACT_ATOMS: atom_id res chain seq x y z
N MET A 1 3.23 -3.20 -19.29
CA MET A 1 1.92 -2.84 -19.89
C MET A 1 1.94 -1.35 -20.20
N GLY A 2 1.55 -0.92 -21.40
CA GLY A 2 1.68 0.47 -21.86
C GLY A 2 0.51 1.35 -21.43
N ILE A 3 0.81 2.58 -21.04
CA ILE A 3 -0.21 3.59 -20.70
C ILE A 3 -0.83 4.09 -22.01
N LEU A 4 -2.13 3.86 -22.24
CA LEU A 4 -2.83 4.34 -23.44
C LEU A 4 -3.24 5.81 -23.22
N GLN A 5 -2.34 6.75 -23.55
CA GLN A 5 -2.65 8.18 -23.53
C GLN A 5 -3.42 8.58 -24.80
N ARG A 6 -4.74 8.72 -24.67
CA ARG A 6 -5.51 9.66 -25.50
C ARG A 6 -6.41 10.63 -24.71
N THR A 7 -6.56 10.41 -23.41
CA THR A 7 -7.07 11.33 -22.38
C THR A 7 -6.47 10.84 -21.04
N GLY A 8 -5.62 11.62 -20.37
CA GLY A 8 -4.66 11.13 -19.35
C GLY A 8 -5.24 10.69 -17.99
N LEU A 9 -6.19 9.75 -17.97
CA LEU A 9 -6.74 9.17 -16.73
C LEU A 9 -6.10 7.81 -16.44
N LEU A 10 -5.81 7.54 -15.17
CA LEU A 10 -5.26 6.27 -14.71
C LEU A 10 -6.39 5.26 -14.53
N ILE A 11 -6.60 4.38 -15.49
CA ILE A 11 -7.68 3.38 -15.42
C ILE A 11 -7.28 2.10 -14.68
N GLN A 12 -5.98 1.81 -14.63
CA GLN A 12 -5.44 0.60 -14.00
C GLN A 12 -4.02 0.88 -13.49
N PHE A 13 -3.71 0.32 -12.33
CA PHE A 13 -2.40 0.35 -11.72
C PHE A 13 -2.01 -1.08 -11.31
N GLU A 14 -0.82 -1.50 -11.68
CA GLU A 14 -0.25 -2.80 -11.30
C GLU A 14 1.14 -2.59 -10.70
N ASP A 15 1.41 -3.24 -9.58
CA ASP A 15 2.73 -3.25 -8.93
C ASP A 15 3.09 -4.66 -8.47
N THR A 16 4.39 -4.97 -8.42
CA THR A 16 4.89 -6.22 -7.85
C THR A 16 6.25 -6.00 -7.18
N LYS A 17 6.38 -6.51 -5.97
CA LYS A 17 7.58 -6.41 -5.15
C LYS A 17 8.03 -7.78 -4.65
N LEU A 18 9.27 -8.16 -4.97
CA LEU A 18 9.90 -9.38 -4.49
C LEU A 18 10.92 -9.06 -3.37
N ILE A 19 10.80 -9.75 -2.25
CA ILE A 19 11.72 -9.67 -1.11
C ILE A 19 12.33 -11.07 -0.89
N ARG A 20 13.66 -11.13 -0.83
CA ARG A 20 14.40 -12.34 -0.45
C ARG A 20 14.85 -12.23 1.00
N MET A 21 14.48 -13.21 1.82
CA MET A 21 14.94 -13.36 3.20
C MET A 21 15.91 -14.53 3.30
N LYS A 22 17.10 -14.27 3.84
CA LYS A 22 18.05 -15.33 4.18
C LYS A 22 17.61 -15.99 5.48
N THR A 23 17.70 -17.31 5.57
CA THR A 23 17.40 -18.00 6.84
C THR A 23 18.62 -18.02 7.76
N ALA A 24 18.41 -18.00 9.08
CA ALA A 24 19.48 -17.98 10.07
C ALA A 24 20.37 -19.25 10.06
N VAL A 25 19.89 -20.35 9.48
CA VAL A 25 20.61 -21.62 9.40
C VAL A 25 20.61 -22.11 7.95
N GLY A 26 21.81 -22.26 7.36
CA GLY A 26 22.04 -22.71 5.98
C GLY A 26 22.01 -21.62 4.91
N ASP A 27 22.35 -21.97 3.66
CA ASP A 27 22.34 -21.05 2.48
C ASP A 27 20.94 -20.94 1.81
N ASP A 28 19.90 -21.37 2.52
CA ASP A 28 18.55 -21.30 1.99
C ASP A 28 17.95 -19.90 2.10
N SER A 29 17.10 -19.56 1.12
CA SER A 29 16.31 -18.34 1.14
C SER A 29 14.81 -18.59 0.96
N VAL A 30 14.03 -17.73 1.60
CA VAL A 30 12.59 -17.64 1.44
C VAL A 30 12.28 -16.37 0.66
N PHE A 31 11.33 -16.45 -0.26
CA PHE A 31 10.89 -15.34 -1.08
C PHE A 31 9.47 -14.95 -0.70
N TYR A 32 9.23 -13.64 -0.66
CA TYR A 32 7.93 -13.04 -0.48
C TYR A 32 7.68 -12.10 -1.65
N GLU A 33 6.67 -12.42 -2.44
CA GLU A 33 6.22 -11.61 -3.56
C GLU A 33 4.89 -10.99 -3.20
N THR A 34 4.84 -9.66 -3.19
CA THR A 34 3.59 -8.91 -3.07
C THR A 34 3.21 -8.42 -4.46
N SER A 35 2.00 -8.73 -4.93
CA SER A 35 1.46 -8.16 -6.17
C SER A 35 0.20 -7.37 -5.85
N MET A 36 0.02 -6.23 -6.49
CA MET A 36 -1.15 -5.38 -6.34
C MET A 36 -1.68 -4.98 -7.71
N GLU A 37 -2.99 -4.98 -7.85
CA GLU A 37 -3.70 -4.49 -9.02
C GLU A 37 -4.86 -3.62 -8.54
N SER A 38 -5.01 -2.43 -9.09
CA SER A 38 -6.15 -1.55 -8.84
C SER A 38 -6.75 -1.12 -10.16
N VAL A 39 -8.07 -1.27 -10.30
CA VAL A 39 -8.87 -0.71 -11.39
C VAL A 39 -9.63 0.48 -10.84
N LEU A 40 -9.56 1.61 -11.54
CA LEU A 40 -10.17 2.87 -11.15
C LEU A 40 -11.34 3.17 -12.07
N GLU A 41 -12.47 3.55 -11.46
CA GLU A 41 -13.76 3.71 -12.12
C GLU A 41 -14.44 4.99 -11.64
N ASP A 42 -15.59 5.32 -12.27
CA ASP A 42 -16.45 6.42 -11.83
C ASP A 42 -15.72 7.76 -11.75
N TYR A 43 -15.02 8.12 -12.84
CA TYR A 43 -14.36 9.41 -12.95
C TYR A 43 -15.38 10.54 -13.05
N ARG A 44 -15.33 11.48 -12.10
CA ARG A 44 -16.20 12.67 -12.06
C ARG A 44 -15.36 13.93 -11.96
N PRO A 45 -15.76 15.04 -12.60
CA PRO A 45 -15.10 16.32 -12.43
C PRO A 45 -15.36 16.88 -11.04
N VAL A 46 -14.30 17.19 -10.30
CA VAL A 46 -14.29 17.91 -9.03
C VAL A 46 -13.37 19.10 -9.23
N ASP A 47 -13.88 20.34 -9.13
CA ASP A 47 -13.16 21.57 -9.45
C ASP A 47 -12.41 21.56 -10.81
N GLY A 48 -13.01 20.92 -11.81
CA GLY A 48 -12.43 20.79 -13.16
C GLY A 48 -11.37 19.71 -13.31
N ILE A 49 -11.09 18.93 -12.25
CA ILE A 49 -10.18 17.78 -12.26
C ILE A 49 -10.99 16.49 -12.24
N ASN A 50 -10.71 15.55 -13.14
CA ASN A 50 -11.37 14.25 -13.12
C ASN A 50 -10.76 13.34 -12.06
N ILE A 51 -11.56 12.95 -11.06
CA ILE A 51 -11.16 12.08 -9.95
C ILE A 51 -11.98 10.79 -9.98
N ALA A 52 -11.33 9.63 -9.80
CA ALA A 52 -11.99 8.34 -9.67
C ALA A 52 -12.70 8.26 -8.33
N HIS A 53 -14.01 8.01 -8.33
CA HIS A 53 -14.81 7.89 -7.10
C HIS A 53 -15.06 6.46 -6.68
N SER A 54 -14.64 5.47 -7.47
CA SER A 54 -14.71 4.07 -7.06
C SER A 54 -13.64 3.24 -7.73
N GLY A 55 -13.46 2.03 -7.22
CA GLY A 55 -12.61 1.06 -7.88
C GLY A 55 -12.52 -0.24 -7.11
N ARG A 56 -11.65 -1.09 -7.62
CA ARG A 56 -11.37 -2.39 -7.02
C ARG A 56 -9.89 -2.62 -6.96
N THR A 57 -9.41 -3.04 -5.81
CA THR A 57 -8.02 -3.36 -5.54
C THR A 57 -7.90 -4.83 -5.16
N THR A 58 -6.96 -5.52 -5.79
CA THR A 58 -6.56 -6.88 -5.42
C THR A 58 -5.11 -6.85 -5.00
N ALA A 59 -4.82 -7.32 -3.79
CA ALA A 59 -3.47 -7.54 -3.31
C ALA A 59 -3.25 -9.04 -3.07
N SER A 60 -2.06 -9.54 -3.41
CA SER A 60 -1.65 -10.91 -3.10
C SER A 60 -0.28 -10.92 -2.43
N LEU A 61 -0.11 -11.80 -1.45
CA LEU A 61 1.18 -12.11 -0.85
C LEU A 61 1.48 -13.58 -1.11
N TYR A 62 2.53 -13.85 -1.89
CA TYR A 62 2.99 -15.18 -2.21
C TYR A 62 4.33 -15.46 -1.57
N ARG A 63 4.35 -16.41 -0.63
CA ARG A 63 5.57 -16.92 -0.02
C ARG A 63 5.98 -18.23 -0.66
N TYR A 64 7.22 -18.30 -1.15
CA TYR A 64 7.80 -19.51 -1.73
C TYR A 64 9.29 -19.66 -1.37
N GLY A 65 9.89 -20.82 -1.70
CA GLY A 65 11.21 -21.23 -1.22
C GLY A 65 11.11 -22.16 0.01
N LYS A 66 12.04 -23.13 0.10
CA LYS A 66 11.93 -24.35 0.93
C LYS A 66 10.65 -25.16 0.61
N THR A 67 10.20 -26.00 1.54
CA THR A 67 9.07 -26.93 1.37
C THR A 67 7.68 -26.30 1.50
N LEU A 68 7.56 -25.07 2.04
CA LEU A 68 6.26 -24.45 2.32
C LEU A 68 5.94 -23.30 1.34
N LYS A 69 4.90 -23.50 0.54
CA LYS A 69 4.29 -22.47 -0.31
C LYS A 69 2.99 -21.97 0.34
N ARG A 70 2.84 -20.65 0.48
CA ARG A 70 1.61 -20.03 1.01
C ARG A 70 1.23 -18.83 0.15
N LYS A 71 -0.06 -18.68 -0.15
CA LYS A 71 -0.61 -17.54 -0.89
C LYS A 71 -1.76 -16.95 -0.10
N TRP A 72 -1.75 -15.64 0.05
CA TRP A 72 -2.85 -14.84 0.58
C TRP A 72 -3.34 -13.91 -0.51
N LYS A 73 -4.64 -13.67 -0.57
CA LYS A 73 -5.27 -12.72 -1.48
C LYS A 73 -6.27 -11.87 -0.71
N LEU A 74 -6.22 -10.57 -0.91
CA LEU A 74 -7.18 -9.60 -0.40
C LEU A 74 -7.82 -8.90 -1.61
N GLU A 75 -9.14 -8.79 -1.60
CA GLU A 75 -9.90 -8.05 -2.59
C GLU A 75 -10.71 -6.98 -1.86
N GLU A 76 -10.61 -5.75 -2.34
CA GLU A 76 -11.32 -4.60 -1.80
C GLU A 76 -12.05 -3.90 -2.93
N THR A 77 -13.32 -3.57 -2.70
CA THR A 77 -14.05 -2.61 -3.53
C THR A 77 -14.22 -1.34 -2.71
N TRP A 78 -13.77 -0.22 -3.24
CA TRP A 78 -13.75 1.06 -2.55
C TRP A 78 -14.63 2.07 -3.28
N LYS A 79 -15.20 3.00 -2.51
CA LYS A 79 -15.98 4.12 -3.00
C LYS A 79 -15.64 5.36 -2.18
N ILE A 80 -15.51 6.48 -2.88
CA ILE A 80 -15.27 7.81 -2.33
C ILE A 80 -16.58 8.58 -2.50
N GLU A 81 -17.21 8.97 -1.40
CA GLU A 81 -18.48 9.70 -1.42
C GLU A 81 -18.26 11.19 -1.66
N GLU A 82 -17.24 11.79 -1.04
CA GLU A 82 -16.98 13.22 -1.05
C GLU A 82 -15.50 13.50 -1.34
N VAL A 83 -15.26 14.49 -2.20
CA VAL A 83 -13.93 14.99 -2.56
C VAL A 83 -14.00 16.50 -2.61
N ASP A 84 -13.15 17.17 -1.84
CA ASP A 84 -13.05 18.62 -1.79
C ASP A 84 -11.58 19.05 -1.83
N PHE A 85 -11.32 20.17 -2.50
CA PHE A 85 -10.01 20.80 -2.53
C PHE A 85 -9.99 22.05 -1.64
N ASN A 86 -8.81 22.37 -1.10
CA ASN A 86 -8.57 23.61 -0.36
C ASN A 86 -9.56 23.86 0.79
N ILE A 87 -9.85 22.81 1.58
CA ILE A 87 -10.81 22.87 2.68
C ILE A 87 -10.43 23.98 3.67
N CYS A 88 -11.28 25.00 3.76
CA CYS A 88 -11.09 26.13 4.68
C CYS A 88 -11.12 25.67 6.14
N GLY A 89 -10.18 26.12 6.95
CA GLY A 89 -10.12 25.80 8.38
C GLY A 89 -9.40 24.49 8.72
N LEU A 90 -8.93 23.74 7.71
CA LEU A 90 -8.07 22.58 7.92
C LEU A 90 -6.62 23.05 8.17
N SER A 91 -6.15 23.00 9.42
CA SER A 91 -4.77 23.34 9.80
C SER A 91 -3.87 22.12 9.89
N SER A 92 -2.56 22.31 10.01
CA SER A 92 -1.60 21.22 10.21
C SER A 92 -1.84 20.42 11.50
N GLU A 93 -2.54 20.99 12.48
CA GLU A 93 -2.83 20.35 13.77
C GLU A 93 -3.78 19.15 13.64
N TYR A 94 -4.53 19.06 12.52
CA TYR A 94 -5.40 17.91 12.22
C TYR A 94 -4.64 16.71 11.65
N PHE A 95 -3.36 16.88 11.30
CA PHE A 95 -2.52 15.81 10.78
C PHE A 95 -1.59 15.31 11.88
N LEU A 96 -2.02 14.24 12.55
CA LEU A 96 -1.19 13.58 13.54
C LEU A 96 -0.04 12.85 12.84
N PRO A 97 1.22 12.98 13.32
CA PRO A 97 2.27 12.09 12.87
C PRO A 97 1.93 10.64 13.23
N PRO A 98 2.51 9.65 12.56
CA PRO A 98 2.48 8.26 13.04
C PRO A 98 2.85 8.22 14.52
N ALA A 99 2.18 7.36 15.30
CA ALA A 99 2.53 7.19 16.69
C ALA A 99 4.02 6.81 16.79
N ASP A 100 4.82 7.62 17.49
CA ASP A 100 6.24 7.34 17.68
C ASP A 100 6.39 5.95 18.32
N ASP A 101 7.12 5.06 17.65
CA ASP A 101 7.63 3.82 18.24
C ASP A 101 8.64 4.22 19.32
N ARG A 102 8.17 4.41 20.55
CA ARG A 102 9.04 4.53 21.72
C ARG A 102 9.84 3.23 21.81
N LYS A 103 11.09 3.28 21.34
CA LYS A 103 12.10 2.32 21.75
C LYS A 103 12.34 2.60 23.23
N ASP A 104 11.67 1.85 24.10
CA ASP A 104 12.08 1.74 25.47
C ASP A 104 13.51 1.20 25.44
N ASN A 105 14.47 2.11 25.60
CA ASN A 105 15.84 1.75 25.89
C ASN A 105 15.84 1.19 27.31
N GLU A 106 15.63 -0.12 27.42
CA GLU A 106 16.06 -0.89 28.59
C GLU A 106 17.59 -0.83 28.66
N ASN A 107 18.11 0.25 29.25
CA ASN A 107 19.44 0.27 29.81
C ASN A 107 19.27 0.06 31.31
N ASP A 108 19.40 -1.20 31.72
CA ASP A 108 19.74 -1.62 33.08
C ASP A 108 20.98 -0.86 33.55
N GLU A 109 20.82 0.17 34.38
CA GLU A 109 21.90 0.66 35.22
C GLU A 109 22.02 -0.27 36.43
N GLN A 110 22.97 -1.21 36.35
CA GLN A 110 23.58 -1.82 37.52
C GLN A 110 24.29 -0.74 38.34
N GLY A 111 23.72 -0.40 39.49
CA GLY A 111 24.42 0.05 40.69
C GLY A 111 23.63 -0.48 41.88
N ILE A 112 24.19 -1.19 42.86
CA ILE A 112 25.50 -1.15 43.51
C ILE A 112 25.95 -2.59 43.82
#